data_AF-A0A924TRI6-F1
#
_entry.id   AF-A0A924TRI6-F1
#
_cell.length_a   1.000
_cell.length_b   1.000
_cell.length_c   1.000
_cell.angle_alpha   90.00
_cell.angle_beta   90.00
_cell.angle_gamma   90.00
#
_symmetry.space_group_name_H-M   'P 1'
#
loop_
_entity.id
_entity.type
_entity.pdbx_description
1 polymer ?
#
loop_
_entity_poly.entity_id
_entity_poly.type
_entity_poly.pdbx_seq_one_letter_code
_entity_poly.pdbx_strand_id
1 'polypeptide(L)'
;MLLTASNVDISAEYAGEVRPRIESKLGFQVGGKITARKVDVGAVVKRGQVLMQLDPQDLRLGQAQAQASLRAAETNRDLAKAEAKRYQELRVQNFVSQAVIDAKMAAFMAAQANVDAAQAAYRGQANQAAYATLVADGDGVVTAVDAEVGQVVAA
;
A
#
# COMPACT_ATOMS: atom_id res chain seq x y z
N MET A 1 -28.97 43.05 -65.39
CA MET A 1 -29.17 41.77 -64.69
C MET A 1 -27.85 41.44 -63.99
N LEU A 2 -27.75 41.67 -62.68
CA LEU A 2 -26.54 41.46 -61.88
C LEU A 2 -26.68 40.09 -61.19
N LEU A 3 -25.75 39.17 -61.46
CA LEU A 3 -25.63 37.91 -60.73
C LEU A 3 -24.60 38.10 -59.62
N THR A 4 -25.06 38.01 -58.37
CA THR A 4 -24.20 37.98 -57.18
C THR A 4 -23.70 36.55 -56.98
N ALA A 5 -22.38 36.36 -56.96
CA ALA A 5 -21.78 35.08 -56.60
C ALA A 5 -21.94 34.85 -55.10
N SER A 6 -22.78 33.87 -54.73
CA SER A 6 -22.86 33.37 -53.37
C SER A 6 -21.74 32.35 -53.16
N ASN A 7 -20.82 32.62 -52.22
CA ASN A 7 -19.85 31.64 -51.78
C ASN A 7 -20.59 30.44 -51.17
N VAL A 8 -20.36 29.26 -51.74
CA VAL A 8 -20.81 27.99 -51.19
C VAL A 8 -19.71 27.50 -50.27
N ASP A 9 -19.92 27.63 -48.95
CA ASP A 9 -19.04 27.00 -47.97
C ASP A 9 -19.25 25.49 -48.03
N ILE A 10 -18.26 24.78 -48.59
CA ILE A 10 -18.25 23.32 -48.65
C ILE A 10 -17.79 22.81 -47.28
N SER A 11 -18.74 22.47 -46.41
CA SER A 11 -18.47 21.76 -45.17
C SER A 11 -18.35 20.26 -45.46
N ALA A 12 -17.11 19.76 -45.51
CA ALA A 12 -16.85 18.32 -45.58
C ALA A 12 -16.97 17.71 -44.18
N GLU A 13 -17.97 16.85 -43.97
CA GLU A 13 -18.12 16.08 -42.73
C GLU A 13 -17.30 14.80 -42.82
N TYR A 14 -16.38 14.62 -41.87
CA TYR A 14 -15.59 13.41 -41.73
C TYR A 14 -15.95 12.72 -40.41
N ALA A 15 -16.18 11.40 -40.47
CA ALA A 15 -16.31 10.60 -39.26
C ALA A 15 -14.93 10.52 -38.58
N GLY A 16 -14.81 11.16 -37.40
CA GLY A 16 -13.62 11.12 -36.57
C GLY A 16 -13.96 10.56 -35.19
N GLU A 17 -13.11 9.68 -34.67
CA GLU A 17 -13.23 9.18 -33.29
C GLU A 17 -12.37 10.08 -32.38
N VAL A 18 -12.99 10.72 -31.39
CA VAL A 18 -12.25 11.51 -30.39
C VAL A 18 -11.77 10.58 -29.30
N ARG A 19 -10.45 10.40 -29.19
CA ARG A 19 -9.81 9.63 -28.11
C ARG A 19 -9.03 10.54 -27.16
N PRO A 20 -8.99 10.21 -25.86
CA PRO A 20 -8.18 10.96 -24.90
C PRO A 20 -6.70 10.88 -25.27
N ARG A 21 -5.97 11.98 -25.06
CA ARG A 21 -4.53 12.07 -25.35
C ARG A 21 -3.69 11.15 -24.45
N ILE A 22 -4.17 10.87 -23.23
CA ILE A 22 -3.52 10.02 -22.22
C ILE A 22 -4.59 9.11 -21.64
N GLU A 23 -4.37 7.80 -21.70
CA GLU A 23 -5.21 6.78 -21.09
C GLU A 23 -4.35 5.96 -20.12
N SER A 24 -4.77 5.86 -18.85
CA SER A 24 -4.06 5.10 -17.82
C SER A 24 -4.97 4.00 -17.29
N LYS A 25 -4.53 2.75 -17.46
CA LYS A 25 -5.21 1.59 -16.90
C LYS A 25 -4.80 1.41 -15.45
N LEU A 26 -5.69 1.80 -14.54
CA LEU A 26 -5.49 1.64 -13.10
C LEU A 26 -6.00 0.27 -12.66
N GLY A 27 -5.19 -0.46 -11.90
CA GLY A 27 -5.52 -1.80 -11.39
C GLY A 27 -5.07 -1.96 -9.93
N PHE A 28 -5.64 -2.95 -9.25
CA PHE A 28 -5.22 -3.28 -7.90
C PHE A 28 -3.85 -3.95 -7.91
N GLN A 29 -3.00 -3.59 -6.93
CA GLN A 29 -1.69 -4.23 -6.75
C GLN A 29 -1.77 -5.53 -5.93
N VAL A 30 -2.94 -5.84 -5.38
CA VAL A 30 -3.19 -7.02 -4.55
C VAL A 30 -4.48 -7.70 -5.01
N GLY A 31 -4.50 -9.03 -4.96
CA GLY A 31 -5.71 -9.80 -5.25
C GLY A 31 -6.73 -9.69 -4.13
N GLY A 32 -8.01 -9.73 -4.46
CA GLY A 32 -9.09 -9.65 -3.49
C GLY A 32 -10.46 -9.53 -4.13
N LYS A 33 -11.51 -9.57 -3.29
CA LYS A 33 -12.89 -9.38 -3.73
C LYS A 33 -13.25 -7.90 -3.74
N ILE A 34 -13.79 -7.38 -4.83
CA ILE A 34 -14.25 -5.98 -4.88
C ILE A 34 -15.49 -5.83 -4.00
N THR A 35 -15.40 -4.95 -3.01
CA THR A 35 -16.49 -4.69 -2.05
C THR A 35 -17.28 -3.44 -2.42
N ALA A 36 -16.62 -2.44 -3.01
CA ALA A 36 -17.28 -1.20 -3.39
C ALA A 36 -16.67 -0.57 -4.62
N ARG A 37 -17.53 -0.04 -5.48
CA ARG A 37 -17.20 0.92 -6.53
C ARG A 37 -17.72 2.29 -6.09
N LYS A 38 -16.86 3.31 -6.14
CA LYS A 38 -17.17 4.67 -5.68
C LYS A 38 -17.31 5.69 -6.82
N VAL A 39 -17.06 5.26 -8.05
CA VAL A 39 -17.12 6.10 -9.27
C VAL A 39 -17.79 5.32 -10.39
N ASP A 40 -18.45 6.05 -11.29
CA ASP A 40 -19.08 5.49 -12.48
C ASP A 40 -18.38 5.99 -13.75
N VAL A 41 -18.61 5.31 -14.87
CA VAL A 41 -18.11 5.75 -16.18
C VAL A 41 -18.68 7.13 -16.50
N GLY A 42 -17.83 8.04 -16.97
CA GLY A 42 -18.15 9.45 -17.21
C GLY A 42 -17.98 10.36 -15.98
N ALA A 43 -17.68 9.83 -14.80
CA ALA A 43 -17.42 10.64 -13.62
C ALA A 43 -16.06 11.34 -13.71
N VAL A 44 -16.03 12.62 -13.29
CA VAL A 44 -14.80 13.39 -13.11
C VAL A 44 -14.19 13.00 -11.76
N VAL A 45 -12.91 12.65 -11.76
CA VAL A 45 -12.16 12.28 -10.56
C VAL A 45 -10.98 13.21 -10.34
N LYS A 46 -10.61 13.39 -9.08
CA LYS A 46 -9.40 14.13 -8.68
C LYS A 46 -8.32 13.18 -8.21
N ARG A 47 -7.07 13.61 -8.32
CA ARG A 47 -5.92 12.91 -7.75
C ARG A 47 -6.15 12.56 -6.28
N GLY A 48 -5.95 11.30 -5.92
CA GLY A 48 -6.17 10.76 -4.57
C GLY A 48 -7.62 10.36 -4.25
N GLN A 49 -8.57 10.57 -5.17
CA GLN A 49 -9.95 10.13 -4.98
C GLN A 49 -10.03 8.60 -5.06
N VAL A 50 -10.75 8.01 -4.10
CA VAL A 50 -11.00 6.55 -4.08
C VAL A 50 -11.94 6.17 -5.22
N LEU A 51 -11.49 5.23 -6.05
CA LEU A 51 -12.23 4.72 -7.21
C LEU A 51 -12.95 3.42 -6.85
N MET A 52 -12.22 2.47 -6.27
CA MET A 52 -12.71 1.14 -5.92
C MET A 52 -12.01 0.63 -4.66
N GLN A 53 -12.64 -0.33 -4.00
CA GLN A 53 -12.13 -0.91 -2.76
C GLN A 53 -12.32 -2.42 -2.75
N LEU A 54 -11.26 -3.14 -2.42
CA LEU A 54 -11.26 -4.57 -2.12
C LEU A 54 -11.68 -4.84 -0.69
N ASP A 55 -12.14 -6.06 -0.42
CA ASP A 55 -12.40 -6.57 0.92
C ASP A 55 -11.08 -6.58 1.71
N PRO A 56 -10.92 -5.71 2.72
CA PRO A 56 -9.66 -5.58 3.42
C PRO A 56 -9.57 -6.58 4.59
N GLN A 57 -10.57 -7.44 4.82
CA GLN A 57 -10.60 -8.31 6.01
C GLN A 57 -9.35 -9.17 6.12
N ASP A 58 -9.01 -9.92 5.08
CA ASP A 58 -7.84 -10.81 5.09
C ASP A 58 -6.53 -10.01 5.25
N LEU A 59 -6.43 -8.86 4.59
CA LEU A 59 -5.25 -7.98 4.68
C LEU A 59 -5.10 -7.34 6.07
N ARG A 60 -6.22 -6.96 6.71
CA ARG A 60 -6.23 -6.46 8.09
C ARG A 60 -5.86 -7.55 9.08
N LEU A 61 -6.31 -8.79 8.86
CA LEU A 61 -5.91 -9.93 9.68
C LEU A 61 -4.40 -10.19 9.57
N GLY A 62 -3.84 -10.15 8.35
CA GLY A 62 -2.40 -10.23 8.12
C GLY A 62 -1.62 -9.11 8.80
N GLN A 63 -2.10 -7.86 8.69
CA GLN A 63 -1.53 -6.71 9.39
C GLN A 63 -1.58 -6.85 10.91
N ALA A 64 -2.71 -7.29 11.47
CA ALA A 64 -2.87 -7.50 12.91
C ALA A 64 -1.94 -8.60 13.43
N GLN A 65 -1.78 -9.69 12.68
CA GLN A 65 -0.84 -10.77 12.99
C GLN A 65 0.61 -10.25 13.00
N ALA A 66 1.02 -9.51 11.97
CA ALA A 66 2.36 -8.92 11.91
C ALA A 66 2.61 -7.90 13.03
N GLN A 67 1.58 -7.12 13.41
CA GLN A 67 1.66 -6.22 14.56
C GLN A 67 1.85 -6.98 15.88
N ALA A 68 1.16 -8.10 16.06
CA ALA A 68 1.33 -8.94 17.24
C ALA A 68 2.74 -9.55 17.30
N SER A 69 3.28 -10.02 16.16
CA SER A 69 4.65 -10.50 16.06
C SER A 69 5.70 -9.43 16.38
N LEU A 70 5.49 -8.19 15.92
CA LEU A 70 6.34 -7.05 16.27
C LEU A 70 6.35 -6.80 17.78
N ARG A 71 5.17 -6.73 18.41
CA ARG A 71 5.06 -6.55 19.88
C ARG A 71 5.76 -7.66 20.66
N ALA A 72 5.65 -8.90 20.20
CA ALA A 72 6.35 -10.03 20.80
C ALA A 72 7.88 -9.89 20.68
N ALA A 73 8.39 -9.48 19.50
CA ALA A 73 9.80 -9.22 19.29
C ALA A 73 10.32 -8.07 20.17
N GLU A 74 9.55 -6.98 20.28
CA GLU A 74 9.87 -5.82 21.14
C GLU A 74 9.98 -6.24 22.61
N THR A 75 9.04 -7.06 23.08
CA THR A 75 9.02 -7.58 24.45
C THR A 75 10.26 -8.44 24.73
N ASN A 76 10.63 -9.32 23.79
CA ASN A 76 11.84 -10.14 23.92
C ASN A 76 13.12 -9.30 23.90
N ARG A 77 13.17 -8.26 23.05
CA ARG A 77 14.27 -7.30 23.00
C ARG A 77 14.41 -6.56 24.34
N ASP A 78 13.31 -6.09 24.91
CA ASP A 78 13.31 -5.38 26.18
C ASP A 78 13.76 -6.27 27.34
N LEU A 79 13.35 -7.55 27.35
CA LEU A 79 13.86 -8.55 28.29
C LEU A 79 15.38 -8.72 28.14
N ALA A 80 15.86 -8.97 26.92
CA ALA A 80 17.29 -9.14 26.65
C ALA A 80 18.11 -7.89 27.02
N LYS A 81 17.54 -6.69 26.82
CA LYS A 81 18.14 -5.42 27.24
C LYS A 81 18.28 -5.32 28.75
N ALA A 82 17.21 -5.67 29.47
CA ALA A 82 17.21 -5.65 30.94
C ALA A 82 18.21 -6.66 31.50
N GLU A 83 18.30 -7.85 30.91
CA GLU A 83 19.31 -8.84 31.27
C GLU A 83 20.73 -8.31 31.01
N ALA A 84 21.02 -7.83 29.80
CA ALA A 84 22.34 -7.30 29.48
C ALA A 84 22.77 -6.19 30.46
N LYS A 85 21.87 -5.26 30.79
CA LYS A 85 22.12 -4.22 31.79
C LYS A 85 22.39 -4.80 33.19
N ARG A 86 21.56 -5.74 33.64
CA ARG A 86 21.75 -6.40 34.96
C ARG A 86 23.11 -7.10 35.04
N TYR A 87 23.55 -7.77 33.99
CA TYR A 87 24.85 -8.46 33.97
C TYR A 87 26.03 -7.48 33.89
N GLN A 88 25.87 -6.32 33.23
CA GLN A 88 26.86 -5.24 33.28
C GLN A 88 27.03 -4.71 34.71
N GLU A 89 25.94 -4.51 35.45
CA GLU A 89 25.98 -4.06 36.85
C GLU A 89 26.66 -5.10 37.76
N LEU A 90 26.38 -6.39 37.58
CA LEU A 90 27.04 -7.49 38.32
C LEU A 90 28.54 -7.59 38.04
N ARG A 91 28.99 -7.16 36.85
CA ARG A 91 30.42 -7.15 36.49
C ARG A 91 31.21 -6.11 37.26
N VAL A 92 30.61 -4.94 37.49
CA VAL A 92 31.21 -3.88 38.33
C VAL A 92 31.52 -4.42 39.73
N GLN A 93 30.70 -5.36 40.20
CA GLN A 93 30.87 -6.06 41.48
C GLN A 93 31.74 -7.33 41.39
N ASN A 94 32.38 -7.60 40.23
CA ASN A 94 33.20 -8.78 39.93
C ASN A 94 32.49 -10.15 40.05
N PHE A 95 31.15 -10.20 40.01
CA PHE A 95 30.39 -11.45 40.16
C PHE A 95 30.24 -12.28 38.87
N VAL A 96 30.57 -11.74 37.71
CA VAL A 96 30.43 -12.42 36.40
C VAL A 96 31.66 -12.18 35.52
N SER A 97 31.91 -13.06 34.54
CA SER A 97 33.00 -12.93 33.57
C SER A 97 32.63 -12.05 32.36
N GLN A 98 33.62 -11.57 31.59
CA GLN A 98 33.35 -10.73 30.39
C GLN A 98 32.57 -11.55 29.36
N ALA A 99 32.96 -12.81 29.16
CA ALA A 99 32.31 -13.71 28.21
C ALA A 99 30.79 -13.83 28.44
N VAL A 100 30.33 -13.77 29.70
CA VAL A 100 28.90 -13.80 30.02
C VAL A 100 28.20 -12.50 29.59
N ILE A 101 28.83 -11.34 29.83
CA ILE A 101 28.27 -10.05 29.38
C ILE A 101 28.24 -9.98 27.87
N ASP A 102 29.32 -10.38 27.21
CA ASP A 102 29.42 -10.40 25.76
C ASP A 102 28.32 -11.28 25.15
N ALA A 103 28.06 -12.45 25.74
CA ALA A 103 26.95 -13.31 25.34
C ALA A 103 25.57 -12.64 25.54
N LYS A 104 25.36 -11.93 26.66
CA LYS A 104 24.11 -11.20 26.91
C LYS A 104 23.92 -10.00 25.99
N MET A 105 24.99 -9.27 25.69
CA MET A 105 24.99 -8.18 24.71
C MET A 105 24.70 -8.70 23.31
N ALA A 106 25.32 -9.82 22.91
CA ALA A 106 25.04 -10.46 21.63
C ALA A 106 23.58 -10.91 21.53
N ALA A 107 23.01 -11.48 22.61
CA ALA A 107 21.59 -11.84 22.66
C ALA A 107 20.68 -10.61 22.52
N PHE A 108 21.01 -9.48 23.17
CA PHE A 108 20.28 -8.22 23.00
C PHE A 108 20.36 -7.70 21.56
N MET A 109 21.53 -7.72 20.92
CA MET A 109 21.69 -7.30 19.53
C MET A 109 20.89 -8.21 18.57
N ALA A 110 20.90 -9.52 18.80
CA ALA A 110 20.10 -10.46 18.01
C ALA A 110 18.59 -10.20 18.19
N ALA A 111 18.14 -9.92 19.42
CA ALA A 111 16.75 -9.57 19.68
C ALA A 111 16.36 -8.24 19.03
N GLN A 112 17.26 -7.25 18.99
CA GLN A 112 17.05 -6.00 18.26
C GLN A 112 16.91 -6.23 16.76
N ALA A 113 17.78 -7.05 16.16
CA ALA A 113 17.66 -7.40 14.74
C ALA A 113 16.32 -8.09 14.42
N ASN A 114 15.81 -8.92 15.34
CA ASN A 114 14.49 -9.54 15.19
C ASN A 114 13.34 -8.51 15.24
N VAL A 115 13.45 -7.46 16.08
CA VAL A 115 12.49 -6.34 16.08
C VAL A 115 12.52 -5.64 14.73
N ASP A 116 13.70 -5.34 14.20
CA ASP A 116 13.84 -4.63 12.92
C ASP A 116 13.23 -5.43 11.76
N ALA A 117 13.44 -6.75 11.76
CA ALA A 117 12.82 -7.67 10.80
C ALA A 117 11.28 -7.72 10.95
N ALA A 118 10.77 -7.84 12.18
CA ALA A 118 9.33 -7.87 12.43
C ALA A 118 8.66 -6.53 12.07
N GLN A 119 9.35 -5.41 12.29
CA GLN A 119 8.91 -4.07 11.93
C GLN A 119 8.81 -3.90 10.40
N ALA A 120 9.78 -4.44 9.66
CA ALA A 120 9.75 -4.47 8.20
C ALA A 120 8.57 -5.33 7.69
N ALA A 121 8.36 -6.50 8.28
CA ALA A 121 7.23 -7.36 7.94
C ALA A 121 5.87 -6.67 8.20
N TYR A 122 5.71 -6.00 9.35
CA TYR A 122 4.52 -5.22 9.67
C TYR A 122 4.28 -4.09 8.66
N ARG A 123 5.32 -3.35 8.26
CA ARG A 123 5.20 -2.31 7.22
C ARG A 123 4.79 -2.89 5.88
N GLY A 124 5.33 -4.05 5.49
CA GLY A 124 4.93 -4.75 4.27
C GLY A 124 3.44 -5.10 4.27
N GLN A 125 2.94 -5.67 5.37
CA GLN A 125 1.52 -6.00 5.53
C GLN A 125 0.61 -4.76 5.58
N ALA A 126 1.06 -3.69 6.25
CA ALA A 126 0.32 -2.43 6.28
C ALA A 126 0.18 -1.81 4.87
N ASN A 127 1.24 -1.89 4.05
CA ASN A 127 1.20 -1.42 2.66
C ASN A 127 0.23 -2.25 1.82
N GLN A 128 0.25 -3.59 1.97
CA GLN A 128 -0.70 -4.47 1.28
C GLN A 128 -2.16 -4.11 1.63
N ALA A 129 -2.45 -3.85 2.91
CA ALA A 129 -3.76 -3.39 3.34
C ALA A 129 -4.14 -2.02 2.75
N ALA A 130 -3.17 -1.12 2.55
CA ALA A 130 -3.40 0.16 1.87
C ALA A 130 -3.71 -0.02 0.38
N TYR A 131 -3.06 -0.98 -0.29
CA TYR A 131 -3.30 -1.31 -1.70
C TYR A 131 -4.68 -1.94 -1.97
N ALA A 132 -5.42 -2.31 -0.93
CA ALA A 132 -6.83 -2.68 -1.04
C ALA A 132 -7.72 -1.52 -1.53
N THR A 133 -7.22 -0.28 -1.51
CA THR A 133 -7.94 0.90 -1.97
C THR A 133 -7.30 1.41 -3.26
N LEU A 134 -8.06 1.40 -4.36
CA LEU A 134 -7.63 1.96 -5.63
C LEU A 134 -7.95 3.46 -5.64
N VAL A 135 -6.93 4.28 -5.82
CA VAL A 135 -7.04 5.75 -5.90
C VAL A 135 -6.66 6.26 -7.28
N ALA A 136 -7.17 7.43 -7.66
CA ALA A 136 -6.77 8.09 -8.90
C ALA A 136 -5.36 8.70 -8.79
N ASP A 137 -4.49 8.43 -9.77
CA ASP A 137 -3.13 8.99 -9.83
C ASP A 137 -3.09 10.47 -10.25
N GLY A 138 -4.17 10.95 -10.88
CA GLY A 138 -4.31 12.29 -11.43
C GLY A 138 -5.78 12.71 -11.59
N ASP A 139 -5.99 13.97 -11.95
CA ASP A 139 -7.31 14.47 -12.31
C ASP A 139 -7.70 13.95 -13.70
N GLY A 140 -8.95 13.51 -13.87
CA GLY A 140 -9.39 12.94 -15.14
C GLY A 140 -10.85 12.54 -15.17
N VAL A 141 -11.25 11.83 -16.23
CA VAL A 141 -12.59 11.27 -16.39
C VAL A 141 -12.49 9.76 -16.54
N VAL A 142 -13.35 9.03 -15.85
CA VAL A 142 -13.41 7.56 -15.96
C VAL A 142 -14.00 7.18 -17.32
N THR A 143 -13.20 6.55 -18.18
CA THR A 143 -13.63 6.17 -19.54
C THR A 143 -14.24 4.78 -19.61
N ALA A 144 -13.76 3.85 -18.79
CA ALA A 144 -14.24 2.47 -18.72
C ALA A 144 -14.02 1.90 -17.31
N VAL A 145 -14.81 0.89 -16.97
CA VAL A 145 -14.67 0.13 -15.71
C VAL A 145 -14.81 -1.34 -16.06
N ASP A 146 -13.70 -2.09 -15.97
CA ASP A 146 -13.64 -3.50 -16.36
C ASP A 146 -13.85 -4.47 -15.18
N ALA A 147 -14.26 -3.97 -14.02
CA ALA A 147 -14.41 -4.77 -12.80
C ALA A 147 -15.71 -4.47 -12.04
N GLU A 148 -16.41 -5.50 -11.60
CA GLU A 148 -17.69 -5.39 -10.90
C GLU A 148 -17.60 -5.66 -9.40
N VAL A 149 -18.53 -5.08 -8.65
CA VAL A 149 -18.68 -5.38 -7.22
C VAL A 149 -19.01 -6.86 -7.03
N GLY A 150 -18.27 -7.55 -6.17
CA GLY A 150 -18.39 -8.99 -5.96
C GLY A 150 -17.43 -9.84 -6.81
N GLN A 151 -16.80 -9.27 -7.83
CA GLN A 151 -15.78 -9.95 -8.62
C GLN A 151 -14.49 -10.11 -7.80
N VAL A 152 -13.85 -11.28 -7.94
CA VAL A 152 -12.51 -11.54 -7.40
C VAL A 152 -11.49 -11.20 -8.47
N VAL A 153 -10.58 -10.29 -8.14
CA VAL A 153 -9.46 -9.94 -9.02
C VAL A 153 -8.20 -10.66 -8.55
N ALA A 154 -7.45 -11.21 -9.49
CA ALA A 154 -6.07 -11.64 -9.26
C ALA A 154 -5.14 -10.47 -9.63
N ALA A 155 -4.05 -10.32 -8.88
CA ALA A 155 -2.99 -9.35 -9.19
C ALA A 155 -2.18 -9.81 -10.40
#